data_AF-A0A962YZ12-F1
#
_entry.id   AF-A0A962YZ12-F1
#
_cell.length_a   1.000
_cell.length_b   1.000
_cell.length_c   1.000
_cell.angle_alpha   90.00
_cell.angle_beta   90.00
_cell.angle_gamma   90.00
#
_symmetry.space_group_name_H-M   'P 1'
#
loop_
_entity.id
_entity.type
_entity.pdbx_description
1 polymer ?
#
loop_
_entity_poly.entity_id
_entity_poly.type
_entity_poly.pdbx_seq_one_letter_code
_entity_poly.pdbx_strand_id
1 'polypeptide(L)'
;IMHETLLSCGDVIDDAVAPDNSWDQRNVEIIRRLYLRAKSLPASLVGAMTTARMICEQQWRQCRAENNWQDFMPYLTRVFDYTKEAAMIQGDILGMDPYDALIDEYSPGVTSTIVDPLFQQLRQELPSLIQDIVAKQRQDHVIMPNAHFPIAQQNQLGLALMQALGFDFNHGRLDVSHHPFCGGVPDDTRITTRYDERDFVQSVMAVVHETGHARYEQHLPEQWRNQPVGRALGMSIHESQSIMTEMYVCRSSEFMIFLAPLVQRYFGQHEAYSAENLYKLYTRVKPGY
;
A
#
# COMPACT_ATOMS: atom_id res chain seq x y z
N ILE A 1 -20.92 -0.73 -14.72
CA ILE A 1 -21.48 -1.78 -13.83
C ILE A 1 -21.43 -1.35 -12.38
N MET A 2 -20.27 -1.21 -11.71
CA MET A 2 -20.25 -0.95 -10.25
C MET A 2 -20.96 0.36 -9.81
N HIS A 3 -20.81 1.47 -10.53
CA HIS A 3 -21.46 2.74 -10.19
C HIS A 3 -23.00 2.68 -10.34
N GLU A 4 -23.50 2.16 -11.47
CA GLU A 4 -24.94 2.01 -11.72
C GLU A 4 -25.60 1.03 -10.73
N THR A 5 -24.93 -0.08 -10.40
CA THR A 5 -25.40 -1.04 -9.41
C THR A 5 -25.47 -0.44 -8.00
N LEU A 6 -24.51 0.41 -7.62
CA LEU A 6 -24.55 1.11 -6.33
C LEU A 6 -25.74 2.10 -6.27
N LEU A 7 -26.06 2.76 -7.37
CA LEU A 7 -27.16 3.73 -7.44
C LEU A 7 -28.55 3.08 -7.48
N SER A 8 -28.67 1.82 -7.92
CA SER A 8 -29.96 1.12 -8.01
C SER A 8 -30.52 0.60 -6.68
N CYS A 9 -29.78 0.72 -5.57
CA CYS A 9 -30.14 0.12 -4.28
C CYS A 9 -30.76 1.11 -3.27
N GLY A 10 -31.07 2.34 -3.67
CA GLY A 10 -31.51 3.42 -2.76
C GLY A 10 -32.70 3.03 -1.87
N ASP A 11 -33.79 2.58 -2.47
CA ASP A 11 -35.03 2.23 -1.74
C ASP A 11 -34.79 1.11 -0.71
N VAL A 12 -33.95 0.12 -1.05
CA VAL A 12 -33.62 -1.00 -0.16
C VAL A 12 -32.76 -0.55 1.04
N ILE A 13 -31.92 0.47 0.85
CA ILE A 13 -31.04 1.01 1.91
C ILE A 13 -31.83 1.90 2.88
N ASP A 14 -32.79 2.66 2.37
CA ASP A 14 -33.64 3.53 3.16
C ASP A 14 -34.64 2.72 4.01
N ASP A 15 -35.16 1.61 3.47
CA ASP A 15 -36.04 0.68 4.18
C ASP A 15 -35.31 -0.29 5.12
N ALA A 16 -33.97 -0.29 5.13
CA ALA A 16 -33.19 -1.19 5.98
C ALA A 16 -33.34 -0.84 7.47
N VAL A 17 -33.99 -1.74 8.22
CA VAL A 17 -34.07 -1.66 9.68
C VAL A 17 -32.72 -2.05 10.28
N ALA A 18 -32.21 -1.25 11.23
CA ALA A 18 -30.95 -1.52 11.92
C ALA A 18 -31.06 -2.88 12.65
N PRO A 19 -30.25 -3.89 12.29
CA PRO A 19 -30.38 -5.22 12.90
C PRO A 19 -29.88 -5.24 14.36
N ASP A 20 -30.16 -6.30 15.10
CA ASP A 20 -29.88 -6.33 16.55
C ASP A 20 -28.38 -6.50 16.90
N ASN A 21 -27.54 -6.99 15.97
CA ASN A 21 -26.12 -7.19 16.23
C ASN A 21 -25.24 -6.05 15.67
N SER A 22 -24.10 -5.80 16.33
CA SER A 22 -23.21 -4.68 16.02
C SER A 22 -22.57 -4.75 14.64
N TRP A 23 -22.32 -5.94 14.10
CA TRP A 23 -21.71 -6.10 12.78
C TRP A 23 -22.67 -5.71 11.66
N ASP A 24 -23.92 -6.16 11.76
CA ASP A 24 -24.97 -5.81 10.81
C ASP A 24 -25.29 -4.31 10.87
N GLN A 25 -25.40 -3.73 12.07
CA GLN A 25 -25.57 -2.27 12.24
C GLN A 25 -24.46 -1.51 11.53
N ARG A 26 -23.20 -1.91 11.78
CA ARG A 26 -22.05 -1.28 11.16
C ARG A 26 -22.03 -1.49 9.64
N ASN A 27 -22.45 -2.65 9.16
CA ASN A 27 -22.53 -2.93 7.74
C ASN A 27 -23.54 -2.00 7.04
N VAL A 28 -24.73 -1.81 7.62
CA VAL A 28 -25.75 -0.88 7.10
C VAL A 28 -25.23 0.57 7.09
N GLU A 29 -24.53 1.00 8.13
CA GLU A 29 -23.89 2.33 8.17
C GLU A 29 -22.88 2.51 7.02
N ILE A 30 -22.01 1.52 6.78
CA ILE A 30 -21.02 1.57 5.71
C ILE A 30 -21.72 1.57 4.35
N ILE A 31 -22.75 0.74 4.15
CA ILE A 31 -23.54 0.70 2.92
C ILE A 31 -24.17 2.08 2.63
N ARG A 32 -24.83 2.69 3.64
CA ARG A 32 -25.42 4.03 3.53
C ARG A 32 -24.38 5.07 3.12
N ARG A 33 -23.20 5.05 3.76
CA ARG A 33 -22.10 5.96 3.45
C ARG A 33 -21.60 5.79 2.02
N LEU A 34 -21.37 4.55 1.58
CA LEU A 34 -20.93 4.24 0.22
C LEU A 34 -21.96 4.69 -0.82
N TYR A 35 -23.25 4.48 -0.54
CA TYR A 35 -24.35 4.93 -1.40
C TYR A 35 -24.41 6.47 -1.50
N LEU A 36 -24.35 7.18 -0.37
CA LEU A 36 -24.34 8.65 -0.36
C LEU A 36 -23.17 9.22 -1.18
N ARG A 37 -21.97 8.65 -1.02
CA ARG A 37 -20.78 9.01 -1.81
C ARG A 37 -20.93 8.68 -3.29
N ALA A 38 -21.53 7.54 -3.64
CA ALA A 38 -21.74 7.18 -5.04
C ALA A 38 -22.77 8.12 -5.70
N LYS A 39 -23.81 8.51 -4.98
CA LYS A 39 -24.88 9.41 -5.44
C LYS A 39 -24.45 10.88 -5.50
N SER A 40 -23.43 11.28 -4.76
CA SER A 40 -23.05 12.68 -4.61
C SER A 40 -22.58 13.33 -5.91
N LEU A 41 -21.87 12.59 -6.76
CA LEU A 41 -21.22 13.15 -7.94
C LEU A 41 -22.11 13.01 -9.20
N PRO A 42 -22.30 14.09 -9.98
CA PRO A 42 -22.96 13.99 -11.28
C PRO A 42 -22.20 13.03 -12.22
N ALA A 43 -22.94 12.21 -12.97
CA ALA A 43 -22.33 11.25 -13.91
C ALA A 43 -21.41 11.93 -14.95
N SER A 44 -21.73 13.18 -15.36
CA SER A 44 -20.89 13.98 -16.24
C SER A 44 -19.54 14.32 -15.62
N LEU A 45 -19.51 14.67 -14.33
CA LEU A 45 -18.28 14.95 -13.60
C LEU A 45 -17.45 13.67 -13.43
N VAL A 46 -18.08 12.55 -13.07
CA VAL A 46 -17.40 11.24 -12.98
C VAL A 46 -16.74 10.89 -14.31
N GLY A 47 -17.46 11.02 -15.43
CA GLY A 47 -16.91 10.75 -16.77
C GLY A 47 -15.75 11.69 -17.16
N ALA A 48 -15.88 12.98 -16.82
CA ALA A 48 -14.83 13.98 -17.05
C ALA A 48 -13.57 13.68 -16.23
N MET A 49 -13.72 13.31 -14.96
CA MET A 49 -12.63 12.90 -14.07
C MET A 49 -11.90 11.66 -14.60
N THR A 50 -12.64 10.61 -14.98
CA THR A 50 -12.05 9.39 -15.53
C THR A 50 -11.24 9.70 -16.79
N THR A 51 -11.78 10.50 -17.71
CA THR A 51 -11.10 10.88 -18.95
C THR A 51 -9.84 11.71 -18.66
N ALA A 52 -9.94 12.71 -17.78
CA ALA A 52 -8.82 13.55 -17.40
C ALA A 52 -7.69 12.75 -16.75
N ARG A 53 -8.00 11.82 -15.84
CA ARG A 53 -7.02 10.94 -15.18
C ARG A 53 -6.30 10.05 -16.18
N MET A 54 -7.02 9.39 -17.10
CA MET A 54 -6.41 8.54 -18.13
C MET A 54 -5.45 9.32 -19.04
N ILE A 55 -5.89 10.49 -19.54
CA ILE A 55 -5.04 11.34 -20.39
C ILE A 55 -3.82 11.82 -19.62
N CYS A 56 -4.01 12.32 -18.39
CA CYS A 56 -2.94 12.79 -17.54
C CYS A 56 -1.89 11.71 -17.26
N GLU A 57 -2.31 10.48 -16.95
CA GLU A 57 -1.38 9.36 -16.72
C GLU A 57 -0.58 9.03 -17.98
N GLN A 58 -1.21 9.00 -19.16
CA GLN A 58 -0.52 8.75 -20.42
C GLN A 58 0.54 9.83 -20.69
N GLN A 59 0.18 11.11 -20.52
CA GLN A 59 1.09 12.22 -20.73
C GLN A 59 2.22 12.25 -19.71
N TRP A 60 1.93 11.92 -18.44
CA TRP A 60 2.94 11.82 -17.38
C TRP A 60 4.06 10.84 -17.75
N ARG A 61 3.73 9.67 -18.33
CA ARG A 61 4.74 8.67 -18.72
C ARG A 61 5.74 9.23 -19.73
N GLN A 62 5.28 10.04 -20.68
CA GLN A 62 6.15 10.70 -21.66
C GLN A 62 6.90 11.87 -21.04
N CYS A 63 6.17 12.84 -20.46
CA CYS A 63 6.76 14.07 -19.93
C CYS A 63 7.76 13.81 -18.81
N ARG A 64 7.55 12.78 -17.97
CA ARG A 64 8.50 12.40 -16.92
C ARG A 64 9.83 11.92 -17.50
N ALA A 65 9.80 11.12 -18.57
CA ALA A 65 11.02 10.64 -19.22
C ALA A 65 11.81 11.78 -19.87
N GLU A 66 11.11 12.82 -20.33
CA GLU A 66 11.67 14.01 -20.97
C GLU A 66 11.99 15.14 -19.97
N ASN A 67 11.68 14.97 -18.68
CA ASN A 67 11.75 16.03 -17.66
C ASN A 67 10.98 17.31 -18.06
N ASN A 68 9.83 17.15 -18.73
CA ASN A 68 9.06 18.23 -19.34
C ASN A 68 7.84 18.61 -18.47
N TRP A 69 8.09 19.39 -17.42
CA TRP A 69 7.03 19.87 -16.52
C TRP A 69 6.03 20.79 -17.21
N GLN A 70 6.50 21.65 -18.11
CA GLN A 70 5.69 22.69 -18.73
C GLN A 70 4.54 22.09 -19.56
N ASP A 71 4.81 21.00 -20.28
CA ASP A 71 3.79 20.31 -21.07
C ASP A 71 2.91 19.40 -20.20
N PHE A 72 3.42 18.90 -19.07
CA PHE A 72 2.64 18.08 -18.14
C PHE A 72 1.62 18.88 -17.32
N MET A 73 2.01 20.09 -16.88
CA MET A 73 1.25 20.92 -15.95
C MET A 73 -0.24 21.09 -16.34
N PRO A 74 -0.61 21.41 -17.59
CA PRO A 74 -2.02 21.59 -17.97
C PRO A 74 -2.89 20.35 -17.73
N TYR A 75 -2.33 19.14 -17.92
CA TYR A 75 -3.05 17.89 -17.70
C TYR A 75 -3.27 17.64 -16.20
N LEU A 76 -2.24 17.89 -15.38
CA LEU A 76 -2.35 17.78 -13.93
C LEU A 76 -3.34 18.81 -13.36
N THR A 77 -3.29 20.07 -13.84
CA THR A 77 -4.24 21.11 -13.44
C THR A 77 -5.68 20.68 -13.70
N ARG A 78 -5.94 20.05 -14.85
CA ARG A 78 -7.28 19.55 -15.17
C ARG A 78 -7.75 18.47 -14.18
N VAL A 79 -6.88 17.53 -13.82
CA VAL A 79 -7.19 16.50 -12.82
C VAL A 79 -7.42 17.13 -11.44
N PHE A 80 -6.58 18.11 -11.07
CA PHE A 80 -6.71 18.84 -9.82
C PHE A 80 -8.06 19.58 -9.72
N ASP A 81 -8.44 20.33 -10.75
CA ASP A 81 -9.68 21.12 -10.76
C ASP A 81 -10.90 20.22 -10.58
N TYR A 82 -10.99 19.10 -11.32
CA TYR A 82 -12.10 18.16 -11.15
C TYR A 82 -12.07 17.42 -9.81
N THR A 83 -10.88 17.11 -9.29
CA THR A 83 -10.76 16.48 -7.96
C THR A 83 -11.22 17.44 -6.87
N LYS A 84 -10.89 18.73 -6.99
CA LYS A 84 -11.35 19.77 -6.08
C LYS A 84 -12.86 19.99 -6.17
N GLU A 85 -13.43 20.02 -7.37
CA GLU A 85 -14.88 20.11 -7.56
C GLU A 85 -15.61 18.93 -6.90
N ALA A 86 -15.15 17.70 -7.14
CA ALA A 86 -15.71 16.51 -6.50
C ALA A 86 -15.59 16.53 -4.98
N ALA A 87 -14.43 16.95 -4.46
CA ALA A 87 -14.16 17.08 -3.04
C ALA A 87 -15.10 18.08 -2.36
N MET A 88 -15.37 19.23 -3.00
CA MET A 88 -16.33 20.22 -2.50
C MET A 88 -17.74 19.63 -2.41
N ILE A 89 -18.22 18.99 -3.48
CA ILE A 89 -19.54 18.35 -3.50
C ILE A 89 -19.66 17.27 -2.40
N GLN A 90 -18.63 16.44 -2.25
CA GLN A 90 -18.62 15.39 -1.23
C GLN A 90 -18.51 15.94 0.19
N GLY A 91 -17.68 16.97 0.40
CA GLY A 91 -17.55 17.67 1.68
C GLY A 91 -18.89 18.25 2.14
N ASP A 92 -19.60 18.94 1.25
CA ASP A 92 -20.93 19.49 1.53
C ASP A 92 -21.96 18.41 1.91
N ILE A 93 -21.98 17.29 1.17
CA ILE A 93 -22.92 16.18 1.42
C ILE A 93 -22.60 15.42 2.71
N LEU A 94 -21.32 15.25 3.03
CA LEU A 94 -20.86 14.52 4.21
C LEU A 94 -20.74 15.42 5.45
N GLY A 95 -20.88 16.74 5.30
CA GLY A 95 -20.74 17.71 6.39
C GLY A 95 -19.32 17.80 6.92
N MET A 96 -18.31 17.72 6.05
CA MET A 96 -16.88 17.75 6.41
C MET A 96 -16.06 18.62 5.47
N ASP A 97 -14.83 18.93 5.86
CA ASP A 97 -13.90 19.68 5.00
C ASP A 97 -13.66 18.93 3.67
N PRO A 98 -13.59 19.62 2.52
CA PRO A 98 -13.35 18.98 1.23
C PRO A 98 -12.08 18.11 1.19
N TYR A 99 -11.01 18.52 1.87
CA TYR A 99 -9.79 17.73 1.94
C TYR A 99 -9.98 16.49 2.82
N ASP A 100 -10.70 16.61 3.93
CA ASP A 100 -11.07 15.46 4.77
C ASP A 100 -11.95 14.47 4.01
N ALA A 101 -12.85 14.93 3.13
CA ALA A 101 -13.63 14.05 2.27
C ALA A 101 -12.75 13.23 1.31
N LEU A 102 -11.65 13.79 0.82
CA LEU A 102 -10.66 13.07 0.01
C LEU A 102 -9.86 12.07 0.86
N ILE A 103 -9.40 12.44 2.06
CA ILE A 103 -8.70 11.52 2.97
C ILE A 103 -9.58 10.32 3.30
N ASP A 104 -10.84 10.59 3.65
CA ASP A 104 -11.82 9.59 4.07
C ASP A 104 -12.20 8.58 2.95
N GLU A 105 -11.95 8.93 1.68
CA GLU A 105 -12.10 7.97 0.57
C GLU A 105 -11.12 6.79 0.70
N TYR A 106 -9.89 7.08 1.13
CA TYR A 106 -8.83 6.10 1.24
C TYR A 106 -8.76 5.51 2.64
N SER A 107 -8.99 6.32 3.68
CA SER A 107 -8.89 5.92 5.08
C SER A 107 -10.10 6.42 5.86
N PRO A 108 -11.21 5.65 5.87
CA PRO A 108 -12.46 6.07 6.48
C PRO A 108 -12.30 6.47 7.96
N GLY A 109 -12.76 7.66 8.31
CA GLY A 109 -12.68 8.22 9.66
C GLY A 109 -11.35 8.92 10.00
N VAL A 110 -10.39 8.95 9.07
CA VAL A 110 -9.16 9.76 9.21
C VAL A 110 -9.41 11.17 8.65
N THR A 111 -8.93 12.18 9.36
CA THR A 111 -9.06 13.60 8.99
C THR A 111 -7.70 14.30 9.09
N SER A 112 -7.59 15.47 8.47
CA SER A 112 -6.45 16.39 8.60
C SER A 112 -6.14 16.72 10.06
N THR A 113 -7.15 16.86 10.92
CA THR A 113 -6.97 17.09 12.36
C THR A 113 -6.27 15.95 13.10
N ILE A 114 -6.32 14.73 12.57
CA ILE A 114 -5.55 13.57 13.06
C ILE A 114 -4.16 13.53 12.41
N VAL A 115 -4.07 13.81 11.11
CA VAL A 115 -2.85 13.68 10.30
C VAL A 115 -1.85 14.79 10.60
N ASP A 116 -2.29 16.05 10.67
CA ASP A 116 -1.42 17.23 10.77
C ASP A 116 -0.52 17.21 12.02
N PRO A 117 -1.02 16.90 13.24
CA PRO A 117 -0.16 16.82 14.41
C PRO A 117 0.92 15.74 14.31
N LEU A 118 0.60 14.59 13.70
CA LEU A 118 1.54 13.49 13.49
C LEU A 118 2.68 13.93 12.55
N PHE A 119 2.34 14.53 11.41
CA PHE A 119 3.34 15.03 10.47
C PHE A 119 4.15 16.19 11.04
N GLN A 120 3.53 17.06 11.86
CA GLN A 120 4.24 18.13 12.54
C GLN A 120 5.31 17.59 13.49
N GLN A 121 4.99 16.56 14.28
CA GLN A 121 5.94 15.90 15.16
C GLN A 121 7.08 15.26 14.35
N LEU A 122 6.76 14.46 13.33
CA LEU A 122 7.75 13.80 12.48
C LEU A 122 8.68 14.80 11.78
N ARG A 123 8.14 15.92 11.31
CA ARG A 123 8.92 16.99 10.67
C ARG A 123 9.92 17.65 11.63
N GLN A 124 9.60 17.70 12.92
CA GLN A 124 10.50 18.26 13.94
C GLN A 124 11.60 17.27 14.33
N GLU A 125 11.27 15.97 14.44
CA GLU A 125 12.18 14.96 15.00
C GLU A 125 13.06 14.25 13.96
N LEU A 126 12.52 13.91 12.78
CA LEU A 126 13.24 13.10 11.79
C LEU A 126 14.53 13.74 11.26
N PRO A 127 14.60 15.06 10.98
CA PRO A 127 15.81 15.65 10.41
C PRO A 127 17.06 15.49 11.29
N SER A 128 16.97 15.74 12.60
CA SER A 128 18.09 15.56 13.53
C SER A 128 18.40 14.09 13.72
N LEU A 129 17.39 13.25 13.89
CA LEU A 129 17.55 11.80 14.03
C LEU A 129 18.29 11.19 12.84
N ILE A 130 17.95 11.58 11.61
CA ILE A 130 18.62 11.12 10.39
C ILE A 130 20.09 11.55 10.41
N GLN A 131 20.41 12.78 10.81
CA GLN A 131 21.80 13.25 10.91
C GLN A 131 22.62 12.45 11.92
N ASP A 132 22.05 12.20 13.11
CA ASP A 132 22.70 11.43 14.17
C ASP A 132 22.96 9.98 13.73
N ILE A 133 21.96 9.34 13.12
CA ILE A 133 22.08 7.97 12.59
C ILE A 133 23.14 7.90 11.49
N VAL A 134 23.12 8.83 10.53
CA VAL A 134 24.11 8.87 9.44
C VAL A 134 25.52 9.08 9.99
N ALA A 135 25.69 9.94 10.99
CA ALA A 135 26.99 10.17 11.63
C ALA A 135 27.51 8.90 12.33
N LYS A 136 26.63 8.20 13.06
CA LYS A 136 26.95 6.92 13.71
C LYS A 136 27.33 5.83 12.70
N GLN A 137 26.54 5.67 11.64
CA GLN A 137 26.75 4.65 10.60
C GLN A 137 28.08 4.80 9.84
N ARG A 138 28.73 5.98 9.85
CA ARG A 138 30.06 6.16 9.23
C ARG A 138 31.14 5.30 9.86
N GLN A 139 30.94 4.88 11.11
CA GLN A 139 31.87 4.02 11.84
C GLN A 139 31.59 2.53 11.59
N ASP A 140 30.46 2.19 10.98
CA ASP A 140 30.08 0.80 10.74
C ASP A 140 30.84 0.21 9.56
N HIS A 141 31.52 -0.91 9.81
CA HIS A 141 31.99 -1.79 8.75
C HIS A 141 30.84 -2.66 8.23
N VAL A 142 30.60 -2.61 6.93
CA VAL A 142 29.56 -3.40 6.24
C VAL A 142 30.16 -4.01 4.99
N ILE A 143 29.90 -5.30 4.81
CA ILE A 143 30.39 -6.10 3.69
C ILE A 143 29.27 -6.14 2.66
N MET A 144 29.49 -5.53 1.50
CA MET A 144 28.54 -5.60 0.40
C MET A 144 28.57 -7.02 -0.21
N PRO A 145 27.42 -7.62 -0.52
CA PRO A 145 27.38 -8.86 -1.29
C PRO A 145 28.03 -8.70 -2.67
N ASN A 146 28.87 -9.66 -3.09
CA ASN A 146 29.43 -9.69 -4.45
C ASN A 146 28.47 -10.39 -5.42
N ALA A 147 28.30 -9.83 -6.62
CA ALA A 147 27.06 -9.95 -7.37
C ALA A 147 27.08 -11.00 -8.51
N HIS A 148 26.19 -11.99 -8.36
CA HIS A 148 25.18 -12.36 -9.35
C HIS A 148 24.10 -13.14 -8.60
N PHE A 149 22.87 -12.62 -8.57
CA PHE A 149 21.71 -13.22 -7.90
C PHE A 149 20.72 -13.70 -8.96
N PRO A 150 20.85 -14.93 -9.48
CA PRO A 150 19.99 -15.31 -10.58
C PRO A 150 18.52 -15.32 -10.14
N ILE A 151 17.64 -14.89 -11.05
CA ILE A 151 16.23 -14.64 -10.74
C ILE A 151 15.52 -15.86 -10.15
N ALA A 152 15.87 -17.07 -10.62
CA ALA A 152 15.29 -18.31 -10.11
C ALA A 152 15.54 -18.51 -8.61
N GLN A 153 16.75 -18.22 -8.13
CA GLN A 153 17.10 -18.30 -6.71
C GLN A 153 16.43 -17.20 -5.90
N GLN A 154 16.30 -15.99 -6.44
CA GLN A 154 15.52 -14.92 -5.79
C GLN A 154 14.04 -15.30 -5.65
N ASN A 155 13.46 -15.93 -6.68
CA ASN A 155 12.09 -16.41 -6.62
C ASN A 155 11.91 -17.50 -5.55
N GLN A 156 12.80 -18.49 -5.49
CA GLN A 156 12.76 -19.53 -4.45
C GLN A 156 12.92 -18.97 -3.04
N LEU A 157 13.81 -17.99 -2.84
CA LEU A 157 13.94 -17.28 -1.58
C LEU A 157 12.65 -16.53 -1.22
N GLY A 158 12.08 -15.78 -2.17
CA GLY A 158 10.81 -15.06 -1.98
C GLY A 158 9.68 -16.00 -1.57
N LEU A 159 9.50 -17.13 -2.27
CA LEU A 159 8.48 -18.12 -1.93
C LEU A 159 8.69 -18.73 -0.53
N ALA A 160 9.93 -19.02 -0.15
CA ALA A 160 10.24 -19.51 1.19
C ALA A 160 9.90 -18.49 2.29
N LEU A 161 10.13 -17.20 2.03
CA LEU A 161 9.77 -16.12 2.96
C LEU A 161 8.27 -15.92 3.06
N MET A 162 7.54 -15.94 1.94
CA MET A 162 6.08 -15.91 1.92
C MET A 162 5.50 -17.05 2.76
N GLN A 163 6.01 -18.26 2.59
CA GLN A 163 5.58 -19.42 3.36
C GLN A 163 5.86 -19.25 4.86
N ALA A 164 7.04 -18.73 5.22
CA ALA A 164 7.40 -18.47 6.63
C ALA A 164 6.51 -17.38 7.26
N LEU A 165 6.06 -16.39 6.49
CA LEU A 165 5.09 -15.37 6.89
C LEU A 165 3.63 -15.87 6.83
N GLY A 166 3.44 -17.14 6.49
CA GLY A 166 2.15 -17.83 6.53
C GLY A 166 1.28 -17.64 5.30
N PHE A 167 1.79 -17.06 4.20
CA PHE A 167 1.02 -16.88 2.97
C PHE A 167 0.38 -18.19 2.50
N ASP A 168 -0.92 -18.16 2.20
CA ASP A 168 -1.64 -19.33 1.69
C ASP A 168 -1.55 -19.38 0.16
N PHE A 169 -0.71 -20.29 -0.35
CA PHE A 169 -0.53 -20.51 -1.78
C PHE A 169 -1.70 -21.27 -2.45
N ASN A 170 -2.66 -21.79 -1.69
CA ASN A 170 -3.89 -22.33 -2.30
C ASN A 170 -4.86 -21.21 -2.70
N HIS A 171 -4.71 -20.03 -2.09
CA HIS A 171 -5.55 -18.86 -2.31
C HIS A 171 -4.73 -17.65 -2.79
N GLY A 172 -3.64 -17.91 -3.51
CA GLY A 172 -2.77 -16.84 -3.97
C GLY A 172 -1.49 -17.31 -4.66
N ARG A 173 -0.76 -16.36 -5.25
CA ARG A 173 0.50 -16.63 -5.96
C ARG A 173 1.39 -15.41 -6.06
N LEU A 174 2.66 -15.64 -6.42
CA LEU A 174 3.67 -14.63 -6.70
C LEU A 174 3.96 -14.54 -8.21
N ASP A 175 3.97 -13.33 -8.74
CA ASP A 175 4.24 -13.00 -10.14
C ASP A 175 5.28 -11.88 -10.30
N VAL A 176 5.60 -11.53 -11.55
CA VAL A 176 6.52 -10.44 -11.87
C VAL A 176 5.76 -9.27 -12.52
N SER A 177 6.02 -8.05 -12.04
CA SER A 177 5.52 -6.81 -12.64
C SER A 177 6.61 -5.72 -12.62
N HIS A 178 6.32 -4.57 -13.24
CA HIS A 178 7.24 -3.43 -13.21
C HIS A 178 7.26 -2.72 -11.84
N HIS A 179 6.10 -2.66 -11.19
CA HIS A 179 5.88 -2.13 -9.84
C HIS A 179 5.21 -3.22 -9.01
N PRO A 180 5.84 -3.69 -7.92
CA PRO A 180 5.22 -4.61 -6.97
C PRO A 180 3.86 -4.09 -6.49
N PHE A 181 2.91 -4.99 -6.34
CA PHE A 181 1.61 -4.71 -5.72
C PHE A 181 0.97 -6.01 -5.23
N CYS A 182 0.02 -5.84 -4.31
CA CYS A 182 -0.91 -6.87 -3.88
C CYS A 182 -2.32 -6.53 -4.38
N GLY A 183 -3.05 -7.52 -4.86
CA GLY A 183 -4.44 -7.34 -5.29
C GLY A 183 -5.19 -8.65 -5.42
N GLY A 184 -6.45 -8.58 -5.83
CA GLY A 184 -7.33 -9.74 -5.95
C GLY A 184 -8.42 -9.73 -4.88
N VAL A 185 -8.81 -10.92 -4.44
CA VAL A 185 -9.83 -11.14 -3.40
C VAL A 185 -9.30 -12.11 -2.35
N PRO A 186 -9.94 -12.23 -1.17
CA PRO A 186 -9.43 -13.11 -0.13
C PRO A 186 -9.23 -14.60 -0.53
N ASP A 187 -9.96 -15.12 -1.53
CA ASP A 187 -9.77 -16.47 -2.09
C ASP A 187 -8.72 -16.57 -3.22
N ASP A 188 -8.28 -15.44 -3.76
CA ASP A 188 -7.29 -15.35 -4.84
C ASP A 188 -6.52 -14.03 -4.70
N THR A 189 -5.63 -14.00 -3.72
CA THR A 189 -4.77 -12.85 -3.41
C THR A 189 -3.44 -12.99 -4.14
N ARG A 190 -3.16 -12.07 -5.05
CA ARG A 190 -1.99 -12.12 -5.93
C ARG A 190 -1.02 -11.02 -5.58
N ILE A 191 0.25 -11.40 -5.48
CA ILE A 191 1.36 -10.50 -5.23
C ILE A 191 2.24 -10.48 -6.47
N THR A 192 2.80 -9.32 -6.79
CA THR A 192 3.88 -9.21 -7.77
C THR A 192 5.16 -8.69 -7.12
N THR A 193 6.30 -9.05 -7.69
CA THR A 193 7.60 -8.48 -7.34
C THR A 193 8.39 -8.11 -8.60
N ARG A 194 9.55 -7.50 -8.41
CA ARG A 194 10.50 -7.20 -9.47
C ARG A 194 11.90 -7.61 -9.02
N TYR A 195 12.59 -8.39 -9.86
CA TYR A 195 13.93 -8.88 -9.59
C TYR A 195 15.01 -8.00 -10.23
N ASP A 196 16.18 -7.91 -9.59
CA ASP A 196 17.42 -7.37 -10.15
C ASP A 196 18.55 -8.36 -9.86
N GLU A 197 19.23 -8.86 -10.89
CA GLU A 197 20.32 -9.84 -10.70
C GLU A 197 21.55 -9.28 -9.99
N ARG A 198 21.60 -7.96 -9.78
CA ARG A 198 22.66 -7.27 -9.04
C ARG A 198 22.30 -7.06 -7.59
N ASP A 199 21.02 -7.16 -7.24
CA ASP A 199 20.52 -6.92 -5.89
C ASP A 199 19.26 -7.74 -5.59
N PHE A 200 19.39 -8.73 -4.69
CA PHE A 200 18.24 -9.52 -4.25
C PHE A 200 17.44 -8.85 -3.13
N VAL A 201 17.99 -7.85 -2.44
CA VAL A 201 17.35 -7.20 -1.29
C VAL A 201 16.05 -6.54 -1.72
N GLN A 202 16.06 -5.83 -2.85
CA GLN A 202 14.89 -5.13 -3.34
C GLN A 202 13.71 -6.07 -3.58
N SER A 203 13.93 -7.23 -4.20
CA SER A 203 12.87 -8.18 -4.51
C SER A 203 12.35 -8.89 -3.26
N VAL A 204 13.24 -9.21 -2.31
CA VAL A 204 12.88 -9.79 -1.00
C VAL A 204 12.02 -8.82 -0.19
N MET A 205 12.42 -7.56 -0.07
CA MET A 205 11.66 -6.58 0.70
C MET A 205 10.30 -6.30 0.08
N ALA A 206 10.23 -6.21 -1.25
CA ALA A 206 8.94 -6.13 -1.95
C ALA A 206 8.06 -7.34 -1.64
N VAL A 207 8.57 -8.57 -1.76
CA VAL A 207 7.79 -9.79 -1.45
C VAL A 207 7.28 -9.77 -0.01
N VAL A 208 8.14 -9.42 0.95
CA VAL A 208 7.76 -9.34 2.38
C VAL A 208 6.67 -8.29 2.62
N HIS A 209 6.83 -7.09 2.06
CA HIS A 209 5.87 -5.99 2.16
C HIS A 209 4.50 -6.41 1.63
N GLU A 210 4.47 -6.90 0.39
CA GLU A 210 3.23 -7.34 -0.26
C GLU A 210 2.62 -8.58 0.40
N THR A 211 3.45 -9.41 1.06
CA THR A 211 2.94 -10.52 1.89
C THR A 211 2.15 -9.99 3.08
N GLY A 212 2.58 -8.90 3.73
CA GLY A 212 1.82 -8.28 4.81
C GLY A 212 0.44 -7.82 4.37
N HIS A 213 0.36 -7.17 3.20
CA HIS A 213 -0.91 -6.84 2.54
C HIS A 213 -1.76 -8.08 2.28
N ALA A 214 -1.19 -9.12 1.70
CA ALA A 214 -1.96 -10.32 1.37
C ALA A 214 -2.43 -11.09 2.60
N ARG A 215 -1.64 -11.14 3.68
CA ARG A 215 -2.06 -11.76 4.94
C ARG A 215 -3.23 -11.02 5.55
N TYR A 216 -3.34 -9.70 5.37
CA TYR A 216 -4.52 -8.99 5.80
C TYR A 216 -5.76 -9.45 5.01
N GLU A 217 -5.66 -9.43 3.68
CA GLU A 217 -6.75 -9.84 2.78
C GLU A 217 -7.20 -11.29 3.01
N GLN A 218 -6.26 -12.23 3.12
CA GLN A 218 -6.54 -13.66 3.32
C GLN A 218 -7.25 -13.99 4.64
N HIS A 219 -7.23 -13.10 5.63
CA HIS A 219 -7.92 -13.30 6.91
C HIS A 219 -9.06 -12.33 7.16
N LEU A 220 -9.52 -11.62 6.13
CA LEU A 220 -10.78 -10.92 6.23
C LEU A 220 -11.91 -11.91 6.59
N PRO A 221 -12.89 -11.48 7.41
CA PRO A 221 -13.86 -12.39 8.00
C PRO A 221 -14.74 -13.04 6.92
N GLU A 222 -14.61 -14.36 6.77
CA GLU A 222 -15.26 -15.14 5.70
C GLU A 222 -16.78 -14.94 5.67
N GLN A 223 -17.44 -14.91 6.83
CA GLN A 223 -18.89 -14.71 6.94
C GLN A 223 -19.36 -13.35 6.36
N TRP A 224 -18.47 -12.36 6.24
CA TRP A 224 -18.77 -11.01 5.73
C TRP A 224 -18.11 -10.72 4.37
N ARG A 225 -17.57 -11.73 3.69
CA ARG A 225 -16.75 -11.57 2.47
C ARG A 225 -17.40 -10.75 1.36
N ASN A 226 -18.73 -10.81 1.25
CA ASN A 226 -19.51 -10.09 0.25
C ASN A 226 -20.15 -8.79 0.78
N GLN A 227 -19.80 -8.38 2.00
CA GLN A 227 -20.37 -7.25 2.71
C GLN A 227 -19.30 -6.20 2.99
N PRO A 228 -19.61 -4.89 2.93
CA PRO A 228 -18.62 -3.84 3.20
C PRO A 228 -17.92 -3.95 4.55
N VAL A 229 -18.61 -4.42 5.60
CA VAL A 229 -18.01 -4.60 6.93
C VAL A 229 -16.92 -5.68 6.97
N GLY A 230 -16.90 -6.60 5.99
CA GLY A 230 -15.88 -7.63 5.86
C GLY A 230 -14.68 -7.22 5.00
N ARG A 231 -14.64 -5.99 4.47
CA ARG A 231 -13.53 -5.49 3.64
C ARG A 231 -12.43 -4.87 4.50
N ALA A 232 -11.26 -4.69 3.90
CA ALA A 232 -10.18 -3.91 4.51
C ALA A 232 -10.65 -2.50 4.90
N LEU A 233 -10.20 -2.01 6.07
CA LEU A 233 -10.64 -0.74 6.68
C LEU A 233 -9.95 0.50 6.05
N GLY A 234 -9.61 0.43 4.77
CA GLY A 234 -8.90 1.49 4.05
C GLY A 234 -7.38 1.38 4.10
N MET A 235 -6.73 2.28 3.36
CA MET A 235 -5.29 2.24 3.05
C MET A 235 -4.42 2.35 4.29
N SER A 236 -4.77 3.17 5.29
CA SER A 236 -3.94 3.30 6.50
C SER A 236 -3.81 1.98 7.27
N ILE A 237 -4.90 1.20 7.38
CA ILE A 237 -4.84 -0.11 8.04
C ILE A 237 -4.17 -1.13 7.12
N HIS A 238 -4.45 -1.09 5.82
CA HIS A 238 -3.83 -1.98 4.85
C HIS A 238 -2.29 -1.85 4.83
N GLU A 239 -1.80 -0.61 4.74
CA GLU A 239 -0.38 -0.26 4.79
C GLU A 239 0.24 -0.55 6.16
N SER A 240 -0.53 -0.45 7.25
CA SER A 240 -0.01 -0.84 8.56
C SER A 240 0.39 -2.31 8.61
N GLN A 241 -0.30 -3.20 7.89
CA GLN A 241 0.02 -4.62 7.87
C GLN A 241 1.27 -4.91 7.05
N SER A 242 1.45 -4.24 5.90
CA SER A 242 2.68 -4.34 5.10
C SER A 242 3.87 -3.77 5.85
N ILE A 243 3.76 -2.57 6.43
CA ILE A 243 4.83 -1.92 7.20
C ILE A 243 5.15 -2.67 8.49
N MET A 244 4.15 -3.21 9.20
CA MET A 244 4.40 -4.07 10.37
C MET A 244 5.23 -5.29 9.99
N THR A 245 4.88 -5.94 8.89
CA THR A 245 5.60 -7.12 8.40
C THR A 245 7.01 -6.73 7.94
N GLU A 246 7.13 -5.71 7.10
CA GLU A 246 8.40 -5.29 6.51
C GLU A 246 9.35 -4.69 7.55
N MET A 247 8.91 -3.67 8.28
CA MET A 247 9.77 -2.83 9.12
C MET A 247 9.94 -3.37 10.54
N TYR A 248 8.89 -3.93 11.15
CA TYR A 248 8.96 -4.41 12.53
C TYR A 248 9.43 -5.86 12.61
N VAL A 249 8.84 -6.74 11.79
CA VAL A 249 9.23 -8.16 11.79
C VAL A 249 10.51 -8.35 10.99
N CYS A 250 10.50 -8.00 9.71
CA CYS A 250 11.55 -8.42 8.78
C CYS A 250 12.83 -7.57 8.78
N ARG A 251 12.87 -6.47 9.54
CA ARG A 251 14.11 -5.73 9.84
C ARG A 251 14.61 -5.93 11.27
N SER A 252 14.02 -6.85 12.03
CA SER A 252 14.50 -7.22 13.37
C SER A 252 15.79 -8.05 13.30
N SER A 253 16.56 -8.05 14.40
CA SER A 253 17.78 -8.86 14.50
C SER A 253 17.48 -10.36 14.45
N GLU A 254 16.36 -10.76 15.04
CA GLU A 254 15.83 -12.11 15.11
C GLU A 254 15.46 -12.63 13.73
N PHE A 255 14.83 -11.78 12.91
CA PHE A 255 14.55 -12.13 11.53
C PHE A 255 15.83 -12.28 10.70
N MET A 256 16.87 -11.46 10.94
CA MET A 256 18.14 -11.61 10.23
C MET A 256 18.85 -12.93 10.57
N ILE A 257 18.73 -13.41 11.82
CA ILE A 257 19.21 -14.74 12.23
C ILE A 257 18.46 -15.84 11.46
N PHE A 258 17.16 -15.69 11.25
CA PHE A 258 16.36 -16.61 10.44
C PHE A 258 16.68 -16.52 8.93
N LEU A 259 16.86 -15.31 8.40
CA LEU A 259 17.06 -15.03 6.98
C LEU A 259 18.45 -15.47 6.49
N ALA A 260 19.49 -15.23 7.28
CA ALA A 260 20.89 -15.53 6.92
C ALA A 260 21.11 -16.95 6.35
N PRO A 261 20.70 -18.05 7.03
CA PRO A 261 20.87 -19.39 6.50
C PRO A 261 20.08 -19.66 5.21
N LEU A 262 18.93 -18.99 5.01
CA LEU A 262 18.16 -19.10 3.76
C LEU A 262 18.90 -18.41 2.61
N VAL A 263 19.39 -17.19 2.82
CA VAL A 263 20.18 -16.46 1.82
C VAL A 263 21.42 -17.26 1.44
N GLN A 264 22.14 -17.80 2.42
CA GLN A 264 23.33 -18.63 2.18
C GLN A 264 23.01 -19.94 1.44
N ARG A 265 21.83 -20.53 1.68
CA ARG A 265 21.37 -21.72 0.97
C ARG A 265 21.19 -21.46 -0.53
N TYR A 266 20.65 -20.29 -0.89
CA TYR A 266 20.34 -19.96 -2.29
C TYR A 266 21.50 -19.29 -3.04
N PHE A 267 22.34 -18.52 -2.35
CA PHE A 267 23.41 -17.73 -2.96
C PHE A 267 24.83 -18.14 -2.54
N GLY A 268 24.96 -19.23 -1.79
CA GLY A 268 26.23 -19.75 -1.31
C GLY A 268 26.69 -19.11 -0.01
N GLN A 269 27.67 -19.75 0.63
CA GLN A 269 28.23 -19.30 1.90
C GLN A 269 29.14 -18.08 1.68
N HIS A 270 28.84 -16.99 2.38
CA HIS A 270 29.65 -15.77 2.35
C HIS A 270 29.40 -14.93 3.62
N GLU A 271 30.43 -14.26 4.12
CA GLU A 271 30.35 -13.42 5.33
C GLU A 271 29.37 -12.25 5.19
N ALA A 272 29.21 -11.73 3.96
CA ALA A 272 28.22 -10.72 3.62
C ALA A 272 26.77 -11.15 3.93
N TYR A 273 26.50 -12.46 4.02
CA TYR A 273 25.18 -13.00 4.34
C TYR A 273 25.04 -13.38 5.83
N SER A 274 26.02 -13.04 6.67
CA SER A 274 25.88 -13.19 8.12
C SER A 274 24.72 -12.33 8.64
N ALA A 275 24.02 -12.81 9.67
CA ALA A 275 22.87 -12.12 10.25
C ALA A 275 23.21 -10.69 10.70
N GLU A 276 24.39 -10.49 11.31
CA GLU A 276 24.85 -9.17 11.74
C GLU A 276 25.08 -8.23 10.56
N ASN A 277 25.73 -8.70 9.50
CA ASN A 277 25.98 -7.87 8.32
C ASN A 277 24.69 -7.53 7.57
N LEU A 278 23.78 -8.50 7.43
CA LEU A 278 22.46 -8.27 6.86
C LEU A 278 21.71 -7.23 7.71
N TYR A 279 21.64 -7.39 9.03
CA TYR A 279 20.98 -6.42 9.91
C TYR A 279 21.51 -4.99 9.71
N LYS A 280 22.84 -4.82 9.65
CA LYS A 280 23.46 -3.52 9.35
C LYS A 280 23.03 -3.02 7.98
N LEU A 281 23.11 -3.82 6.92
CA LEU A 281 22.70 -3.46 5.56
C LEU A 281 21.24 -2.98 5.49
N TYR A 282 20.32 -3.74 6.09
CA TYR A 282 18.88 -3.50 5.99
C TYR A 282 18.39 -2.35 6.89
N THR A 283 19.15 -1.96 7.91
CA THR A 283 18.79 -0.85 8.80
C THR A 283 19.53 0.45 8.46
N ARG A 284 20.35 0.47 7.40
CA ARG A 284 21.04 1.69 6.97
C ARG A 284 20.07 2.78 6.53
N VAL A 285 20.27 3.96 7.08
CA VAL A 285 19.61 5.20 6.67
C VAL A 285 20.54 6.03 5.78
N LYS A 286 19.97 6.62 4.73
CA LYS A 286 20.60 7.67 3.90
C LYS A 286 19.53 8.66 3.44
N PRO A 287 19.84 9.97 3.34
CA PRO A 287 18.95 10.92 2.66
C PRO A 287 18.68 10.46 1.21
N GLY A 288 17.41 10.50 0.80
CA GLY A 288 16.95 10.20 -0.55
C GLY A 288 16.56 11.45 -1.34
N TYR A 289 16.12 11.26 -2.58
CA TYR A 289 15.58 12.28 -3.48
C TYR A 289 14.06 12.32 -3.43
#